data_AF-A0A059D9F7-F1
#
_entry.id   AF-A0A059D9F7-F1
#
_cell.length_a   1.000
_cell.length_b   1.000
_cell.length_c   1.000
_cell.angle_alpha   90.00
_cell.angle_beta   90.00
_cell.angle_gamma   90.00
#
_symmetry.space_group_name_H-M   'P 1'
#
loop_
_entity.id
_entity.type
_entity.pdbx_description
1 polymer ?
#
loop_
_entity_poly.entity_id
_entity_poly.type
_entity_poly.pdbx_seq_one_letter_code
_entity_poly.pdbx_strand_id
1 'polypeptide(L)'
;MPFSINNMRNDPRVRHEGTIADFVVGYVARIGREFGFWNASGGADHFYAHCHSVGRDAASKHRDLLNNAVQVTCSSSYFQRSYVAHKDVALPQVWPRRGEQVLRPPSERHRLVFFSGRIQNSRIRQELIDTYQNDTSMDIFSKSPFPYEEGFKGSRYCLHVKGYEVNTARVCDAIYYGCVPIILSNYYDLPFSNILDWSKFSVIINHGEISSLKERLLAIPTEIYLSMYHNLCQVRKHFTWHATPRGYDSFYMTAYQLWLRRGVHRLLH
;
A
#
# COMPACT_ATOMS: atom_id res chain seq x y z
N MET A 1 -9.59 -14.34 21.65
CA MET A 1 -10.41 -14.01 20.47
C MET A 1 -10.00 -12.64 19.94
N PRO A 2 -9.74 -12.51 18.63
CA PRO A 2 -9.25 -11.27 18.04
C PRO A 2 -10.22 -10.11 18.31
N PHE A 3 -9.69 -8.90 18.48
CA PHE A 3 -10.47 -7.68 18.62
C PHE A 3 -10.34 -6.80 17.37
N SER A 4 -11.28 -5.86 17.19
CA SER A 4 -11.27 -4.90 16.09
C SER A 4 -11.14 -3.49 16.63
N ILE A 5 -10.08 -2.79 16.25
CA ILE A 5 -9.86 -1.38 16.59
C ILE A 5 -11.00 -0.52 16.05
N ASN A 6 -11.56 -0.86 14.89
CA ASN A 6 -12.71 -0.15 14.35
C ASN A 6 -13.94 -0.26 15.26
N ASN A 7 -14.16 -1.43 15.87
CA ASN A 7 -15.24 -1.60 16.84
C ASN A 7 -14.94 -0.83 18.14
N MET A 8 -13.68 -0.86 18.61
CA MET A 8 -13.27 -0.14 19.83
C MET A 8 -13.44 1.38 19.71
N ARG A 9 -13.15 1.96 18.53
CA ARG A 9 -13.36 3.40 18.28
C ARG A 9 -14.81 3.84 18.43
N ASN A 10 -15.77 2.92 18.32
CA ASN A 10 -17.18 3.18 18.52
C ASN A 10 -17.68 2.83 19.93
N ASP A 11 -16.82 2.27 20.80
CA ASP A 11 -17.16 1.92 22.18
C ASP A 11 -16.76 3.06 23.13
N PRO A 12 -17.70 3.68 23.88
CA PRO A 12 -17.41 4.79 24.78
C PRO A 12 -16.30 4.51 25.81
N ARG A 13 -16.07 3.24 26.17
CA ARG A 13 -15.08 2.82 27.17
C ARG A 13 -13.65 2.83 26.63
N VAL A 14 -13.48 2.59 25.33
CA VAL A 14 -12.17 2.34 24.70
C VAL A 14 -11.99 3.06 23.36
N ARG A 15 -12.68 4.19 23.15
CA ARG A 15 -12.66 4.92 21.85
C ARG A 15 -11.45 5.82 21.61
N HIS A 16 -10.69 6.17 22.66
CA HIS A 16 -9.56 7.10 22.57
C HIS A 16 -8.27 6.33 22.32
N GLU A 17 -7.35 6.87 21.52
CA GLU A 17 -6.10 6.17 21.14
C GLU A 17 -5.31 5.68 22.36
N GLY A 18 -5.22 6.49 23.41
CA GLY A 18 -4.56 6.12 24.66
C GLY A 18 -5.21 4.93 25.37
N THR A 19 -6.55 4.87 25.42
CA THR A 19 -7.31 3.78 26.07
C THR A 19 -7.37 2.54 25.20
N ILE A 20 -7.33 2.67 23.87
CA ILE A 20 -7.10 1.56 22.94
C ILE A 20 -5.74 0.92 23.25
N ALA A 21 -4.68 1.72 23.35
CA ALA A 21 -3.35 1.20 23.65
C ALA A 21 -3.28 0.50 25.03
N ASP A 22 -3.95 1.03 26.06
CA ASP A 22 -4.03 0.37 27.37
C ASP A 22 -4.78 -0.97 27.29
N PHE A 23 -5.87 -1.02 26.55
CA PHE A 23 -6.59 -2.27 26.30
C PHE A 23 -5.71 -3.31 25.60
N VAL A 24 -4.94 -2.91 24.58
CA VAL A 24 -4.02 -3.81 23.87
C VAL A 24 -2.97 -4.38 24.81
N VAL A 25 -2.43 -3.57 25.74
CA VAL A 25 -1.48 -4.07 26.76
C VAL A 25 -2.11 -5.19 27.59
N GLY A 26 -3.31 -4.95 28.14
CA GLY A 26 -4.02 -5.96 28.92
C GLY A 26 -4.38 -7.21 28.12
N TYR A 27 -4.76 -7.02 26.84
CA TYR A 27 -5.09 -8.11 25.92
C TYR A 27 -3.88 -9.01 25.65
N VAL A 28 -2.73 -8.44 25.28
CA VAL A 28 -1.51 -9.22 24.99
C VAL A 28 -0.99 -9.91 26.25
N ALA A 29 -1.00 -9.23 27.40
CA ALA A 29 -0.62 -9.84 28.68
C ALA A 29 -1.51 -11.05 29.02
N ARG A 30 -2.80 -10.98 28.70
CA ARG A 30 -3.73 -12.10 28.89
C ARG A 30 -3.45 -13.24 27.90
N ILE A 31 -3.21 -12.93 26.62
CA ILE A 31 -2.81 -13.94 25.62
C ILE A 31 -1.55 -14.67 26.07
N GLY A 32 -0.53 -13.96 26.57
CA GLY A 32 0.69 -14.58 27.10
C GLY A 32 0.48 -15.48 28.31
N ARG A 33 -0.58 -15.28 29.11
CA ARG A 33 -0.93 -16.17 30.22
C ARG A 33 -1.78 -17.36 29.80
N GLU A 34 -2.75 -17.14 28.92
CA GLU A 34 -3.73 -18.16 28.49
C GLU A 34 -3.18 -19.09 27.40
N PHE A 35 -2.24 -18.63 26.58
CA PHE A 35 -1.72 -19.35 25.41
C PHE A 35 -0.18 -19.36 25.40
N GLY A 36 0.42 -20.54 25.56
CA GLY A 36 1.89 -20.69 25.63
C GLY A 36 2.64 -20.28 24.35
N PHE A 37 1.95 -20.21 23.20
CA PHE A 37 2.55 -19.85 21.91
C PHE A 37 3.16 -18.44 21.89
N TRP A 38 2.53 -17.48 22.56
CA TRP A 38 3.08 -16.13 22.65
C TRP A 38 4.44 -16.12 23.36
N ASN A 39 4.54 -16.84 24.49
CA ASN A 39 5.77 -16.90 25.27
C ASN A 39 6.86 -17.71 24.58
N ALA A 40 6.50 -18.71 23.76
CA ALA A 40 7.46 -19.55 23.04
C ALA A 40 8.33 -18.74 22.06
N SER A 41 7.76 -17.72 21.42
CA SER A 41 8.45 -16.85 20.46
C SER A 41 8.69 -15.43 20.97
N GLY A 42 8.13 -15.07 22.13
CA GLY A 42 8.03 -13.66 22.57
C GLY A 42 7.18 -12.80 21.63
N GLY A 43 6.26 -13.41 20.88
CA GLY A 43 5.40 -12.76 19.89
C GLY A 43 6.00 -12.65 18.48
N ALA A 44 7.22 -13.15 18.23
CA ALA A 44 7.90 -12.99 16.94
C ALA A 44 7.24 -13.71 15.74
N ASP A 45 6.48 -14.77 16.01
CA ASP A 45 5.68 -15.51 15.03
C ASP A 45 4.19 -15.10 15.03
N HIS A 46 3.83 -14.07 15.80
CA HIS A 46 2.51 -13.48 15.82
C HIS A 46 2.48 -12.22 14.94
N PHE A 47 1.30 -11.88 14.44
CA PHE A 47 1.11 -10.66 13.65
C PHE A 47 -0.15 -9.92 14.07
N TYR A 48 -0.19 -8.63 13.75
CA TYR A 48 -1.40 -7.82 13.81
C TYR A 48 -1.52 -6.96 12.56
N ALA A 49 -2.75 -6.69 12.15
CA ALA A 49 -3.04 -5.95 10.93
C ALA A 49 -3.69 -4.60 11.23
N HIS A 50 -3.22 -3.54 10.57
CA HIS A 50 -3.83 -2.21 10.65
C HIS A 50 -3.63 -1.39 9.38
N CYS A 51 -4.51 -0.43 9.13
CA CYS A 51 -4.41 0.41 7.93
C CYS A 51 -4.49 1.90 8.22
N HIS A 52 -4.51 2.30 9.49
CA HIS A 52 -4.59 3.69 9.92
C HIS A 52 -3.70 3.95 11.14
N SER A 53 -3.40 5.23 11.40
CA SER A 53 -2.59 5.70 12.52
C SER A 53 -3.04 5.13 13.87
N VAL A 54 -4.36 5.12 14.13
CA VAL A 54 -4.91 4.56 15.38
C VAL A 54 -4.49 3.12 15.60
N GLY A 55 -4.41 2.31 14.54
CA GLY A 55 -4.00 0.91 14.64
C GLY A 55 -2.49 0.73 14.81
N ARG A 56 -1.69 1.64 14.25
CA ARG A 56 -0.25 1.73 14.55
C ARG A 56 -0.04 2.06 16.02
N ASP A 57 -0.75 3.08 16.50
CA ASP A 57 -0.55 3.64 17.84
C ASP A 57 -1.18 2.76 18.94
N ALA A 58 -2.07 1.82 18.57
CA ALA A 58 -2.62 0.81 19.48
C ALA A 58 -1.56 -0.11 20.10
N ALA A 59 -0.45 -0.36 19.41
CA ALA A 59 0.66 -1.17 19.94
C ALA A 59 1.70 -0.33 20.72
N SER A 60 1.54 1.01 20.77
CA SER A 60 2.59 1.94 21.25
C SER A 60 2.99 1.74 22.71
N LYS A 61 2.12 1.17 23.55
CA LYS A 61 2.36 0.94 24.98
C LYS A 61 2.90 -0.47 25.29
N HIS A 62 3.03 -1.37 24.31
CA HIS A 62 3.55 -2.72 24.52
C HIS A 62 4.82 -2.98 23.68
N ARG A 63 5.99 -2.87 24.30
CA ARG A 63 7.30 -2.99 23.61
C ARG A 63 7.48 -4.29 22.85
N ASP A 64 7.17 -5.44 23.45
CA ASP A 64 7.41 -6.73 22.77
C ASP A 64 6.48 -6.94 21.57
N LEU A 65 5.22 -6.49 21.64
CA LEU A 65 4.33 -6.48 20.49
C LEU A 65 4.90 -5.61 19.36
N LEU A 66 5.39 -4.42 19.69
CA LEU A 66 5.94 -3.49 18.73
C LEU A 66 7.24 -4.00 18.08
N ASN A 67 8.12 -4.59 18.88
CA ASN A 67 9.45 -4.99 18.46
C ASN A 67 9.44 -6.37 17.79
N ASN A 68 8.71 -7.34 18.35
CA ASN A 68 8.79 -8.73 17.93
C ASN A 68 7.70 -9.10 16.93
N ALA A 69 6.43 -8.75 17.19
CA ALA A 69 5.34 -9.17 16.32
C ALA A 69 5.41 -8.49 14.94
N VAL A 70 4.94 -9.20 13.93
CA VAL A 70 4.93 -8.72 12.55
C VAL A 70 3.75 -7.77 12.34
N GLN A 71 4.03 -6.55 11.87
CA GLN A 71 2.99 -5.60 11.48
C GLN A 71 2.59 -5.85 10.04
N VAL A 72 1.30 -6.05 9.82
CA VAL A 72 0.71 -6.09 8.47
C VAL A 72 0.01 -4.75 8.25
N THR A 73 0.64 -3.84 7.52
CA THR A 73 0.21 -2.43 7.45
C THR A 73 -0.08 -1.94 6.04
N CYS A 74 -1.17 -1.17 5.88
CA CYS A 74 -1.47 -0.45 4.64
C CYS A 74 -0.60 0.81 4.43
N SER A 75 -0.01 1.35 5.50
CA SER A 75 0.95 2.45 5.45
C SER A 75 2.34 1.86 5.72
N SER A 76 3.11 1.58 4.68
CA SER A 76 4.44 0.95 4.75
C SER A 76 5.52 1.91 4.27
N SER A 77 6.11 2.67 5.17
CA SER A 77 7.15 3.65 4.83
C SER A 77 8.34 3.49 5.75
N TYR A 78 9.55 3.60 5.23
CA TYR A 78 10.77 3.54 6.05
C TYR A 78 10.86 4.66 7.10
N PHE A 79 10.09 5.74 6.93
CA PHE A 79 9.99 6.82 7.93
C PHE A 79 8.79 6.68 8.87
N GLN A 80 7.93 5.68 8.67
CA GLN A 80 6.84 5.46 9.58
C GLN A 80 7.38 4.93 10.90
N ARG A 81 6.97 5.58 11.99
CA ARG A 81 7.36 5.17 13.33
C ARG A 81 7.03 3.69 13.55
N SER A 82 8.02 2.98 14.08
CA SER A 82 7.94 1.56 14.44
C SER A 82 7.79 0.59 13.26
N TYR A 83 7.77 1.04 12.02
CA TYR A 83 7.76 0.15 10.86
C TYR A 83 9.18 -0.32 10.51
N VAL A 84 9.34 -1.63 10.32
CA VAL A 84 10.63 -2.27 10.07
C VAL A 84 10.51 -3.20 8.86
N ALA A 85 10.93 -2.76 7.68
CA ALA A 85 10.71 -3.48 6.41
C ALA A 85 11.21 -4.94 6.38
N HIS A 86 12.26 -5.27 7.12
CA HIS A 86 12.78 -6.64 7.20
C HIS A 86 11.93 -7.58 8.08
N LYS A 87 11.08 -7.00 8.95
CA LYS A 87 10.19 -7.72 9.87
C LYS A 87 8.73 -7.63 9.42
N ASP A 88 8.28 -6.42 9.12
CA ASP A 88 6.90 -6.06 8.81
C ASP A 88 6.53 -6.32 7.35
N VAL A 89 5.24 -6.24 7.06
CA VAL A 89 4.60 -6.63 5.81
C VAL A 89 3.75 -5.46 5.29
N ALA A 90 4.05 -5.01 4.07
CA ALA A 90 3.26 -4.03 3.34
C ALA A 90 2.00 -4.68 2.74
N LEU A 91 0.83 -4.32 3.23
CA LEU A 91 -0.45 -4.87 2.78
C LEU A 91 -1.01 -4.10 1.58
N PRO A 92 -1.39 -4.76 0.47
CA PRO A 92 -2.00 -4.07 -0.65
C PRO A 92 -3.41 -3.58 -0.32
N GLN A 93 -3.65 -2.31 -0.58
CA GLN A 93 -4.98 -1.69 -0.44
C GLN A 93 -5.80 -1.90 -1.69
N VAL A 94 -6.63 -2.94 -1.67
CA VAL A 94 -7.46 -3.32 -2.83
C VAL A 94 -8.92 -3.12 -2.45
N TRP A 95 -9.62 -2.30 -3.22
CA TRP A 95 -11.06 -2.15 -3.07
C TRP A 95 -11.78 -3.46 -3.44
N PRO A 96 -12.82 -3.87 -2.69
CA PRO A 96 -13.70 -4.94 -3.13
C PRO A 96 -14.35 -4.57 -4.45
N ARG A 97 -14.16 -5.38 -5.48
CA ARG A 97 -14.71 -5.17 -6.82
C ARG A 97 -15.51 -6.39 -7.24
N ARG A 98 -16.60 -6.18 -7.98
CA ARG A 98 -17.43 -7.26 -8.52
C ARG A 98 -17.02 -7.54 -9.96
N GLY A 99 -16.74 -8.81 -10.24
CA GLY A 99 -16.38 -9.28 -11.58
C GLY A 99 -14.96 -8.94 -12.01
N GLU A 100 -14.59 -9.45 -13.18
CA GLU A 100 -13.30 -9.14 -13.81
C GLU A 100 -13.43 -7.92 -14.71
N GLN A 101 -12.47 -6.99 -14.61
CA GLN A 101 -12.38 -5.85 -15.53
C GLN A 101 -11.58 -6.23 -16.78
N VAL A 102 -12.20 -6.08 -17.94
CA VAL A 102 -11.52 -6.14 -19.25
C VAL A 102 -10.62 -4.91 -19.39
N LEU A 103 -9.35 -5.12 -19.70
CA LEU A 103 -8.37 -4.04 -19.81
C LEU A 103 -8.43 -3.42 -21.21
N ARG A 104 -8.37 -2.08 -21.28
CA ARG A 104 -8.15 -1.38 -22.56
C ARG A 104 -6.73 -1.68 -23.06
N PRO A 105 -6.57 -2.08 -24.33
CA PRO A 105 -5.26 -2.34 -24.90
C PRO A 105 -4.40 -1.06 -24.92
N PRO A 106 -3.06 -1.19 -25.02
CA PRO A 106 -2.17 -0.05 -25.11
C PRO A 106 -2.52 0.99 -26.18
N SER A 107 -3.11 0.55 -27.31
CA SER A 107 -3.52 1.41 -28.43
C SER A 107 -4.68 2.37 -28.10
N GLU A 108 -5.52 2.03 -27.11
CA GLU A 108 -6.66 2.84 -26.67
C GLU A 108 -6.33 3.75 -25.47
N ARG A 109 -5.05 3.80 -25.07
CA ARG A 109 -4.55 4.62 -23.96
C ARG A 109 -3.89 5.88 -24.50
N HIS A 110 -4.73 6.87 -24.80
CA HIS A 110 -4.30 8.11 -25.45
C HIS A 110 -3.69 9.15 -24.50
N ARG A 111 -4.01 9.10 -23.20
CA ARG A 111 -3.43 10.01 -22.19
C ARG A 111 -2.08 9.49 -21.72
N LEU A 112 -1.11 10.37 -21.53
CA LEU A 112 0.22 9.96 -21.05
C LEU A 112 0.14 9.56 -19.57
N VAL A 113 -0.38 10.46 -18.73
CA VAL A 113 -0.43 10.28 -17.28
C VAL A 113 -1.81 10.63 -16.75
N PHE A 114 -2.26 9.87 -15.73
CA PHE A 114 -3.38 10.26 -14.89
C PHE A 114 -3.00 10.38 -13.41
N PHE A 115 -3.50 11.43 -12.77
CA PHE A 115 -3.52 11.61 -11.33
C PHE A 115 -4.81 12.30 -10.89
N SER A 116 -5.43 11.79 -9.82
CA SER A 116 -6.44 12.55 -9.09
C SER A 116 -6.29 12.39 -7.59
N GLY A 117 -6.21 13.51 -6.86
CA GLY A 117 -6.13 13.50 -5.40
C GLY A 117 -6.04 14.86 -4.74
N ARG A 118 -6.57 14.94 -3.51
CA ARG A 118 -6.54 16.15 -2.67
C ARG A 118 -5.11 16.67 -2.51
N ILE A 119 -4.93 17.97 -2.68
CA ILE A 119 -3.63 18.67 -2.55
C ILE A 119 -3.34 19.15 -1.13
N GLN A 120 -4.37 19.46 -0.36
CA GLN A 120 -4.25 20.07 0.97
C GLN A 120 -3.50 19.19 1.98
N ASN A 121 -3.33 17.90 1.67
CA ASN A 121 -2.65 16.95 2.53
C ASN A 121 -1.24 16.58 2.06
N SER A 122 -0.69 17.25 1.04
CA SER A 122 0.60 16.87 0.48
C SER A 122 1.22 17.99 -0.39
N ARG A 123 2.32 18.58 0.08
CA ARG A 123 3.10 19.58 -0.67
C ARG A 123 3.51 19.07 -2.05
N ILE A 124 3.85 17.79 -2.16
CA ILE A 124 4.27 17.21 -3.42
C ILE A 124 3.12 17.05 -4.43
N ARG A 125 1.90 16.86 -3.95
CA ARG A 125 0.72 16.86 -4.83
C ARG A 125 0.44 18.27 -5.34
N GLN A 126 0.64 19.27 -4.50
CA GLN A 126 0.53 20.67 -4.91
C GLN A 126 1.57 20.99 -5.99
N GLU A 127 2.85 20.68 -5.76
CA GLU A 127 3.92 20.85 -6.75
C GLU A 127 3.64 20.15 -8.09
N LEU A 128 3.14 18.90 -8.04
CA LEU A 128 2.76 18.15 -9.23
C LEU A 128 1.65 18.86 -10.04
N ILE A 129 0.60 19.35 -9.35
CA ILE A 129 -0.50 20.07 -10.01
C ILE A 129 -0.02 21.41 -10.54
N ASP A 130 0.72 22.18 -9.76
CA ASP A 130 1.22 23.49 -10.17
C ASP A 130 2.09 23.38 -11.42
N THR A 131 2.86 22.29 -11.53
CA THR A 131 3.72 21.99 -12.69
C THR A 131 2.94 21.57 -13.94
N TYR A 132 1.92 20.71 -13.81
CA TYR A 132 1.31 20.01 -14.96
C TYR A 132 -0.18 20.27 -15.20
N GLN A 133 -0.87 21.07 -14.40
CA GLN A 133 -2.32 21.32 -14.56
C GLN A 133 -2.74 21.86 -15.94
N ASN A 134 -1.84 22.54 -16.65
CA ASN A 134 -2.08 23.10 -17.97
C ASN A 134 -1.54 22.23 -19.11
N ASP A 135 -0.96 21.06 -18.81
CA ASP A 135 -0.41 20.15 -19.81
C ASP A 135 -1.51 19.24 -20.37
N THR A 136 -1.88 19.43 -21.64
CA THR A 136 -2.97 18.68 -22.27
C THR A 136 -2.69 17.19 -22.48
N SER A 137 -1.44 16.74 -22.30
CA SER A 137 -1.08 15.32 -22.39
C SER A 137 -1.09 14.61 -21.04
N MET A 138 -1.18 15.35 -19.92
CA MET A 138 -1.13 14.82 -18.56
C MET A 138 -2.39 15.23 -17.78
N ASP A 139 -3.25 14.25 -17.50
CA ASP A 139 -4.49 14.45 -16.75
C ASP A 139 -4.19 14.47 -15.22
N ILE A 140 -3.73 15.62 -14.72
CA ILE A 140 -3.36 15.81 -13.32
C ILE A 140 -4.38 16.75 -12.63
N PHE A 141 -5.18 16.21 -11.71
CA PHE A 141 -6.26 16.95 -11.07
C PHE A 141 -6.28 16.84 -9.55
N SER A 142 -6.75 17.89 -8.87
CA SER A 142 -7.08 17.81 -7.44
C SER A 142 -8.37 16.98 -7.24
N LYS A 143 -9.31 17.13 -8.17
CA LYS A 143 -10.54 16.36 -8.32
C LYS A 143 -10.80 16.17 -9.82
N SER A 144 -10.87 14.92 -10.26
CA SER A 144 -11.11 14.58 -11.66
C SER A 144 -12.45 15.14 -12.16
N PRO A 145 -12.51 15.76 -13.36
CA PRO A 145 -13.75 16.24 -13.97
C PRO A 145 -14.58 15.13 -14.62
N PHE A 146 -14.01 13.92 -14.77
CA PHE A 146 -14.66 12.72 -15.32
C PHE A 146 -14.56 11.55 -14.32
N PRO A 147 -15.29 10.44 -14.52
CA PRO A 147 -15.27 9.29 -13.61
C PRO A 147 -13.84 8.79 -13.34
N TYR A 148 -13.52 8.56 -12.08
CA TYR A 148 -12.15 8.28 -11.63
C TYR A 148 -11.51 7.09 -12.36
N GLU A 149 -12.29 6.04 -12.63
CA GLU A 149 -11.89 4.85 -13.38
C GLU A 149 -11.51 5.13 -14.84
N GLU A 150 -12.13 6.12 -15.49
CA GLU A 150 -11.85 6.44 -16.89
C GLU A 150 -10.46 7.07 -17.05
N GLY A 151 -9.99 7.76 -16.01
CA GLY A 151 -8.62 8.23 -15.92
C GLY A 151 -7.60 7.10 -16.01
N PHE A 152 -7.80 6.02 -15.23
CA PHE A 152 -6.90 4.87 -15.28
C PHE A 152 -7.02 4.08 -16.59
N LYS A 153 -8.23 3.85 -17.08
CA LYS A 153 -8.45 3.04 -18.30
C LYS A 153 -7.87 3.72 -19.53
N GLY A 154 -7.96 5.06 -19.63
CA GLY A 154 -7.52 5.83 -20.79
C GLY A 154 -6.07 6.30 -20.76
N SER A 155 -5.32 6.01 -19.69
CA SER A 155 -3.96 6.51 -19.51
C SER A 155 -2.92 5.39 -19.59
N ARG A 156 -1.73 5.72 -20.11
CA ARG A 156 -0.58 4.81 -20.16
C ARG A 156 0.00 4.60 -18.78
N TYR A 157 0.21 5.71 -18.07
CA TYR A 157 0.80 5.72 -16.73
C TYR A 157 -0.12 6.38 -15.71
N CYS A 158 -0.04 5.94 -14.45
CA CYS A 158 -0.86 6.48 -13.37
C CYS A 158 -0.02 6.76 -12.13
N LEU A 159 -0.04 8.02 -11.69
CA LEU A 159 0.79 8.46 -10.58
C LEU A 159 0.23 8.02 -9.23
N HIS A 160 1.08 7.42 -8.43
CA HIS A 160 0.90 7.27 -7.00
C HIS A 160 1.75 8.30 -6.27
N VAL A 161 1.07 9.31 -5.71
CA VAL A 161 1.69 10.35 -4.89
C VAL A 161 1.16 10.26 -3.47
N LYS A 162 2.06 10.24 -2.48
CA LYS A 162 1.69 10.19 -1.06
C LYS A 162 0.79 11.37 -0.64
N GLY A 163 -0.15 11.10 0.25
CA GLY A 163 -0.94 12.12 0.95
C GLY A 163 -0.28 12.44 2.29
N TYR A 164 -1.07 12.42 3.37
CA TYR A 164 -0.56 12.36 4.74
C TYR A 164 0.37 11.15 4.96
N GLU A 165 -0.03 10.00 4.43
CA GLU A 165 0.75 8.75 4.43
C GLU A 165 0.70 8.14 3.01
N VAL A 166 1.45 7.05 2.79
CA VAL A 166 1.38 6.19 1.58
C VAL A 166 0.11 5.30 1.57
N ASN A 167 -0.93 5.75 2.26
CA ASN A 167 -2.14 5.00 2.54
C ASN A 167 -3.22 5.25 1.47
N THR A 168 -3.11 4.62 0.31
CA THR A 168 -4.16 4.70 -0.71
C THR A 168 -4.19 3.49 -1.63
N ALA A 169 -5.41 3.10 -1.99
CA ALA A 169 -5.67 2.06 -3.00
C ALA A 169 -5.21 2.42 -4.42
N ARG A 170 -4.74 3.65 -4.68
CA ARG A 170 -4.44 4.13 -6.04
C ARG A 170 -3.46 3.25 -6.82
N VAL A 171 -2.44 2.69 -6.16
CA VAL A 171 -1.52 1.76 -6.83
C VAL A 171 -2.27 0.52 -7.32
N CYS A 172 -3.11 -0.05 -6.46
CA CYS A 172 -3.90 -1.21 -6.79
C CYS A 172 -4.99 -0.87 -7.83
N ASP A 173 -5.55 0.34 -7.81
CA ASP A 173 -6.49 0.82 -8.84
C ASP A 173 -5.81 0.91 -10.21
N ALA A 174 -4.58 1.44 -10.26
CA ALA A 174 -3.79 1.51 -11.48
C ALA A 174 -3.53 0.11 -12.05
N ILE A 175 -3.05 -0.82 -11.21
CA ILE A 175 -2.84 -2.22 -11.60
C ILE A 175 -4.17 -2.88 -12.06
N TYR A 176 -5.26 -2.64 -11.34
CA TYR A 176 -6.57 -3.21 -11.66
C TYR A 176 -7.09 -2.77 -13.03
N TYR A 177 -6.87 -1.50 -13.39
CA TYR A 177 -7.31 -0.92 -14.66
C TYR A 177 -6.26 -0.96 -15.77
N GLY A 178 -5.11 -1.63 -15.56
CA GLY A 178 -4.09 -1.79 -16.60
C GLY A 178 -3.19 -0.56 -16.82
N CYS A 179 -3.20 0.40 -15.91
CA CYS A 179 -2.41 1.62 -16.00
C CYS A 179 -1.06 1.42 -15.30
N VAL A 180 0.06 1.59 -16.00
CA VAL A 180 1.40 1.35 -15.44
C VAL A 180 1.65 2.34 -14.27
N PRO A 181 1.84 1.86 -13.02
CA PRO A 181 2.03 2.75 -11.88
C PRO A 181 3.32 3.55 -12.01
N ILE A 182 3.23 4.85 -11.70
CA ILE A 182 4.41 5.68 -11.40
C ILE A 182 4.45 5.88 -9.89
N ILE A 183 5.48 5.37 -9.23
CA ILE A 183 5.66 5.51 -7.79
C ILE A 183 6.47 6.78 -7.52
N LEU A 184 5.79 7.86 -7.13
CA LEU A 184 6.42 9.12 -6.74
C LEU A 184 6.64 9.13 -5.22
N SER A 185 7.62 8.36 -4.77
CA SER A 185 7.98 8.23 -3.36
C SER A 185 9.44 7.88 -3.18
N ASN A 186 10.13 8.58 -2.27
CA ASN A 186 11.53 8.28 -1.97
C ASN A 186 11.70 7.02 -1.09
N TYR A 187 10.65 6.59 -0.37
CA TYR A 187 10.78 5.58 0.71
C TYR A 187 9.49 4.77 0.96
N TYR A 188 8.75 4.44 -0.09
CA TYR A 188 7.57 3.57 0.02
C TYR A 188 8.03 2.11 -0.06
N ASP A 189 7.77 1.30 0.98
CA ASP A 189 7.92 -0.16 0.86
C ASP A 189 6.66 -0.72 0.20
N LEU A 190 6.80 -1.09 -1.08
CA LEU A 190 5.69 -1.50 -1.92
C LEU A 190 5.18 -2.89 -1.52
N PRO A 191 3.86 -3.15 -1.58
CA PRO A 191 3.33 -4.47 -1.33
C PRO A 191 4.01 -5.53 -2.20
N PHE A 192 4.38 -6.64 -1.58
CA PHE A 192 5.04 -7.78 -2.24
C PHE A 192 6.39 -7.46 -2.88
N SER A 193 7.09 -6.39 -2.47
CA SER A 193 8.40 -5.96 -3.03
C SER A 193 9.50 -7.03 -2.96
N ASN A 194 9.43 -7.96 -2.01
CA ASN A 194 10.37 -9.09 -1.90
C ASN A 194 9.98 -10.32 -2.75
N ILE A 195 8.83 -10.28 -3.43
CA ILE A 195 8.32 -11.37 -4.29
C ILE A 195 8.21 -10.90 -5.74
N LEU A 196 7.75 -9.65 -5.95
CA LEU A 196 7.52 -9.05 -7.26
C LEU A 196 8.57 -7.98 -7.54
N ASP A 197 9.20 -8.07 -8.71
CA ASP A 197 10.08 -7.01 -9.21
C ASP A 197 9.26 -5.87 -9.80
N TRP A 198 9.00 -4.84 -8.98
CA TRP A 198 8.26 -3.64 -9.38
C TRP A 198 8.89 -2.90 -10.56
N SER A 199 10.20 -3.02 -10.80
CA SER A 199 10.86 -2.38 -11.95
C SER A 199 10.38 -2.94 -13.30
N LYS A 200 9.76 -4.13 -13.30
CA LYS A 200 9.25 -4.78 -14.51
C LYS A 200 7.88 -4.30 -14.94
N PHE A 201 7.14 -3.61 -14.08
CA PHE A 201 5.75 -3.20 -14.35
C PHE A 201 5.38 -1.82 -13.78
N SER A 202 6.36 -1.03 -13.34
CA SER A 202 6.17 0.31 -12.81
C SER A 202 7.37 1.21 -13.10
N VAL A 203 7.19 2.51 -12.94
CA VAL A 203 8.25 3.51 -13.04
C VAL A 203 8.42 4.16 -11.66
N ILE A 204 9.64 4.21 -11.14
CA ILE A 204 9.94 4.86 -9.85
C ILE A 204 10.59 6.23 -10.14
N ILE A 205 10.03 7.29 -9.56
CA ILE A 205 10.48 8.67 -9.75
C ILE A 205 10.70 9.31 -8.37
N ASN A 206 11.84 9.96 -8.18
CA ASN A 206 12.09 10.69 -6.95
C ASN A 206 11.36 12.03 -6.91
N HIS A 207 11.13 12.54 -5.71
CA HIS A 207 10.43 13.82 -5.52
C HIS A 207 11.11 15.00 -6.22
N GLY A 208 12.44 15.01 -6.30
CA GLY A 208 13.19 16.08 -6.98
C GLY A 208 13.14 16.04 -8.52
N GLU A 209 12.51 15.02 -9.11
CA GLU A 209 12.44 14.82 -10.56
C GLU A 209 11.05 15.12 -11.14
N ILE A 210 10.19 15.82 -10.40
CA ILE A 210 8.83 16.14 -10.87
C ILE A 210 8.87 16.98 -12.13
N SER A 211 9.75 17.98 -12.23
CA SER A 211 9.83 18.87 -13.39
C SER A 211 10.21 18.13 -14.69
N SER A 212 11.02 17.07 -14.59
CA SER A 212 11.45 16.24 -15.72
C SER A 212 10.58 15.00 -15.94
N LEU A 213 9.50 14.81 -15.16
CA LEU A 213 8.64 13.62 -15.22
C LEU A 213 8.15 13.34 -16.64
N LYS A 214 7.62 14.35 -17.33
CA LYS A 214 7.11 14.19 -18.70
C LYS A 214 8.20 13.73 -19.68
N GLU A 215 9.36 14.39 -19.65
CA GLU A 215 10.50 14.05 -20.51
C GLU A 215 10.95 12.61 -20.27
N ARG A 216 11.09 12.21 -18.99
CA ARG A 216 11.47 10.84 -18.64
C ARG A 216 10.49 9.80 -19.15
N LEU A 217 9.18 10.06 -19.07
CA LEU A 217 8.15 9.13 -19.55
C LEU A 217 8.11 9.04 -21.08
N LEU A 218 8.35 10.14 -21.78
CA LEU A 218 8.43 10.17 -23.24
C LEU A 218 9.72 9.51 -23.76
N ALA A 219 10.80 9.53 -22.98
CA ALA A 219 12.05 8.86 -23.29
C ALA A 219 11.98 7.32 -23.14
N ILE A 220 10.95 6.77 -22.49
CA ILE A 220 10.75 5.32 -22.39
C ILE A 220 10.35 4.77 -23.76
N PRO A 221 11.14 3.83 -24.35
CA PRO A 221 10.79 3.22 -25.63
C PRO A 221 9.45 2.50 -25.57
N THR A 222 8.73 2.47 -26.69
CA THR A 222 7.39 1.84 -26.77
C THR A 222 7.45 0.38 -26.37
N GLU A 223 8.50 -0.34 -26.73
CA GLU A 223 8.73 -1.75 -26.43
C GLU A 223 8.85 -1.98 -24.91
N ILE A 224 9.51 -1.06 -24.20
CA ILE A 224 9.65 -1.11 -22.74
C ILE A 224 8.29 -0.86 -22.08
N TYR A 225 7.53 0.13 -22.55
CA TYR A 225 6.18 0.37 -22.06
C TYR A 225 5.26 -0.83 -22.29
N LEU A 226 5.29 -1.46 -23.47
CA LEU A 226 4.50 -2.65 -23.78
C LEU A 226 4.89 -3.84 -22.91
N SER A 227 6.18 -4.01 -22.63
CA SER A 227 6.68 -5.01 -21.68
C SER A 227 6.15 -4.76 -20.26
N MET A 228 6.21 -3.50 -19.78
CA MET A 228 5.64 -3.13 -18.48
C MET A 228 4.14 -3.42 -18.40
N TYR A 229 3.38 -3.06 -19.44
CA TYR A 229 1.94 -3.33 -19.51
C TYR A 229 1.64 -4.84 -19.48
N HIS A 230 2.40 -5.65 -20.24
CA HIS A 230 2.25 -7.10 -20.24
C HIS A 230 2.52 -7.69 -18.84
N ASN A 231 3.63 -7.30 -18.22
CA ASN A 231 3.97 -7.76 -16.86
C ASN A 231 2.93 -7.33 -15.84
N LEU A 232 2.40 -6.10 -15.96
CA LEU A 232 1.31 -5.60 -15.13
C LEU A 232 0.08 -6.50 -15.21
N CYS A 233 -0.28 -6.96 -16.42
CA CYS A 233 -1.40 -7.88 -16.61
C CYS A 233 -1.20 -9.21 -15.88
N GLN A 234 0.04 -9.73 -15.87
CA GLN A 234 0.38 -10.98 -15.16
C GLN A 234 0.31 -10.82 -13.63
N VAL A 235 0.83 -9.71 -13.09
CA VAL A 235 0.87 -9.50 -11.63
C VAL A 235 -0.47 -9.06 -11.05
N ARG A 236 -1.41 -8.57 -11.88
CA ARG A 236 -2.71 -8.04 -11.45
C ARG A 236 -3.50 -8.99 -10.54
N LYS A 237 -3.41 -10.31 -10.76
CA LYS A 237 -4.08 -11.32 -9.92
C LYS A 237 -3.62 -11.28 -8.45
N HIS A 238 -2.39 -10.86 -8.19
CA HIS A 238 -1.81 -10.72 -6.84
C HIS A 238 -2.38 -9.55 -6.06
N PHE A 239 -3.06 -8.61 -6.73
CA PHE A 239 -3.67 -7.42 -6.15
C PHE A 239 -5.21 -7.53 -6.19
N THR A 240 -5.74 -8.71 -5.89
CA THR A 240 -7.18 -9.01 -5.84
C THR A 240 -7.52 -9.77 -4.56
N TRP A 241 -8.62 -9.41 -3.89
CA TRP A 241 -9.18 -10.20 -2.79
C TRP A 241 -10.42 -10.95 -3.24
N HIS A 242 -10.45 -12.25 -3.00
CA HIS A 242 -11.63 -13.08 -3.24
C HIS A 242 -12.32 -13.37 -1.90
N ALA A 243 -13.65 -13.56 -1.92
CA ALA A 243 -14.40 -13.98 -0.75
C ALA A 243 -13.93 -15.34 -0.20
N THR A 244 -13.57 -16.25 -1.11
CA THR A 244 -12.83 -17.46 -0.81
C THR A 244 -11.45 -17.33 -1.46
N PRO A 245 -10.35 -17.34 -0.69
CA PRO A 245 -9.01 -17.16 -1.22
C PRO A 245 -8.71 -18.08 -2.40
N ARG A 246 -8.12 -17.54 -3.47
CA ARG A 246 -7.68 -18.27 -4.66
C ARG A 246 -6.18 -18.21 -4.81
N GLY A 247 -5.57 -19.25 -5.36
CA GLY A 247 -4.11 -19.33 -5.52
C GLY A 247 -3.51 -18.03 -6.08
N TYR A 248 -2.46 -17.55 -5.42
CA TYR A 248 -1.73 -16.33 -5.76
C TYR A 248 -2.48 -15.00 -5.62
N ASP A 249 -3.67 -14.97 -5.04
CA ASP A 249 -4.36 -13.71 -4.74
C ASP A 249 -3.70 -12.96 -3.57
N SER A 250 -4.21 -11.76 -3.25
CA SER A 250 -3.64 -10.93 -2.18
C SER A 250 -3.55 -11.65 -0.83
N PHE A 251 -4.48 -12.59 -0.54
CA PHE A 251 -4.46 -13.36 0.70
C PHE A 251 -3.26 -14.29 0.73
N TYR A 252 -3.09 -15.13 -0.29
CA TYR A 252 -1.97 -16.07 -0.31
C TYR A 252 -0.61 -15.37 -0.47
N MET A 253 -0.56 -14.27 -1.20
CA MET A 253 0.66 -13.45 -1.30
C MET A 253 1.05 -12.86 0.06
N THR A 254 0.09 -12.36 0.84
CA THR A 254 0.32 -11.86 2.20
C THR A 254 0.70 -12.99 3.16
N ALA A 255 0.01 -14.12 3.10
CA ALA A 255 0.32 -15.30 3.92
C ALA A 255 1.73 -15.83 3.62
N TYR A 256 2.15 -15.82 2.35
CA TYR A 256 3.49 -16.19 1.96
C TYR A 256 4.55 -15.20 2.47
N GLN A 257 4.28 -13.88 2.42
CA GLN A 257 5.16 -12.90 3.05
C GLN A 257 5.30 -13.15 4.56
N LEU A 258 4.19 -13.36 5.28
CA LEU A 258 4.22 -13.70 6.71
C LEU A 258 5.04 -14.97 6.97
N TRP A 259 4.85 -16.01 6.15
CA TRP A 259 5.62 -17.24 6.24
C TRP A 259 7.12 -16.99 6.06
N LEU A 260 7.54 -16.11 5.14
CA LEU A 260 8.95 -15.73 4.98
C LEU A 260 9.51 -14.98 6.20
N ARG A 261 8.65 -14.32 7.01
CA ARG A 261 9.04 -13.59 8.23
C ARG A 261 9.10 -14.46 9.50
N ARG A 262 8.65 -15.71 9.44
CA ARG A 262 8.59 -16.64 10.60
C ARG A 262 9.93 -16.90 11.32
N GLY A 263 11.05 -16.59 10.68
CA GLY A 263 12.40 -16.81 11.20
C GLY A 263 13.14 -15.56 11.63
N VAL A 264 12.50 -14.37 11.63
CA VAL A 264 13.15 -13.14 12.10
C VAL A 264 13.32 -13.24 13.61
N HIS A 265 14.56 -13.52 14.03
CA HIS A 265 14.90 -13.81 15.41
C HIS A 265 14.63 -12.62 16.35
N ARG A 266 14.24 -12.96 17.58
CA ARG A 266 14.09 -12.06 18.74
C ARG A 266 15.25 -11.07 18.81
N LEU A 267 14.93 -9.77 18.94
CA LEU A 267 15.90 -8.82 19.47
C LEU A 267 16.07 -9.16 20.95
N LEU A 268 17.16 -9.85 21.29
CA LEU A 268 17.56 -10.03 22.67
C LEU A 268 17.95 -8.64 23.20
N HIS A 269 17.20 -8.16 24.18
CA HIS A 269 17.54 -6.98 24.96
C HIS A 269 18.59 -7.35 26.01
#